data_AF-A0A965A5E8-F1
#
_entry.id   AF-A0A965A5E8-F1
#
_cell.length_a   1.000
_cell.length_b   1.000
_cell.length_c   1.000
_cell.angle_alpha   90.00
_cell.angle_beta   90.00
_cell.angle_gamma   90.00
#
_symmetry.space_group_name_H-M   'P 1'
#
loop_
_entity.id
_entity.type
_entity.pdbx_description
1 polymer ?
#
loop_
_entity_poly.entity_id
_entity_poly.type
_entity_poly.pdbx_seq_one_letter_code
_entity_poly.pdbx_strand_id
1 'polypeptide(L)'
;MHCPVCPSDDTKVIDSRAAEEGASIRRRRQCPLCGYRFTTRERLEEIPLMVTKRSGSRVPFSRAKVIAGVSAATKGRPVEAAVIEALADRVEENLRVIGSDVTSTHVGHAVLEQLRDIDEVAYLRFAS
;
A
#
# COMPACT_ATOMS: atom_id res chain seq x y z
N MET A 1 1.09 -19.66 20.53
CA MET A 1 1.45 -20.15 19.17
C MET A 1 1.48 -21.66 19.28
N HIS A 2 0.51 -22.34 18.67
CA HIS A 2 0.25 -23.76 18.88
C HIS A 2 1.33 -24.67 18.27
N CYS A 3 1.66 -25.76 18.96
CA CYS A 3 2.54 -26.78 18.42
C CYS A 3 1.81 -27.59 17.33
N PRO A 4 2.37 -27.78 16.13
CA PRO A 4 1.70 -28.49 15.05
C PRO A 4 1.56 -30.01 15.26
N VAL A 5 2.13 -30.57 16.33
CA VAL A 5 2.23 -32.03 16.56
C VAL A 5 1.61 -32.47 17.89
N CYS A 6 1.40 -31.56 18.83
CA CYS A 6 0.85 -31.89 20.15
C CYS A 6 -0.04 -30.74 20.65
N PRO A 7 -0.94 -30.97 21.62
CA PRO A 7 -1.90 -29.97 22.08
C PRO A 7 -1.29 -28.84 22.93
N SER A 8 0.03 -28.64 22.88
CA SER A 8 0.70 -27.58 23.62
C SER A 8 0.53 -26.23 22.90
N ASP A 9 0.02 -25.23 23.61
CA ASP A 9 -0.14 -23.85 23.12
C ASP A 9 1.10 -22.97 23.30
N ASP A 10 2.10 -23.51 24.02
CA ASP A 10 3.35 -22.82 24.31
C ASP A 10 4.48 -23.33 23.42
N THR A 11 5.22 -22.39 22.83
CA THR A 11 6.35 -22.69 21.95
C THR A 11 7.44 -21.63 22.11
N LYS A 12 8.67 -22.09 22.34
CA LYS A 12 9.83 -21.23 22.59
C LYS A 12 10.51 -20.85 21.28
N VAL A 13 10.80 -19.56 21.09
CA VAL A 13 11.64 -19.09 19.98
C VAL A 13 13.10 -19.41 20.28
N ILE A 14 13.80 -20.06 19.35
CA ILE A 14 15.21 -20.47 19.50
C ILE A 14 16.15 -19.73 18.55
N ASP A 15 15.65 -19.24 17.41
CA ASP A 15 16.43 -18.45 16.45
C ASP A 15 15.46 -17.52 15.70
N SER A 16 15.85 -16.26 15.48
CA SER A 16 15.04 -15.25 14.79
C SER A 16 15.94 -14.50 13.82
N ARG A 17 15.55 -14.44 12.54
CA ARG A 17 16.30 -13.77 11.48
C ARG A 17 15.37 -12.99 10.57
N ALA A 18 15.84 -11.85 10.07
CA ALA A 18 15.17 -11.13 8.98
C ALA A 18 15.27 -11.96 7.69
N ALA A 19 14.23 -11.92 6.87
CA ALA A 19 14.14 -12.56 5.56
C ALA A 19 13.36 -11.65 4.60
N GLU A 20 13.44 -11.92 3.30
CA GLU A 20 12.75 -11.10 2.26
C GLU A 20 13.16 -9.63 2.35
N GLU A 21 14.47 -9.36 2.40
CA GLU A 21 15.04 -8.00 2.50
C GLU A 21 14.49 -7.15 3.67
N GLY A 22 14.01 -7.81 4.74
CA GLY A 22 13.45 -7.14 5.91
C GLY A 22 11.92 -7.08 5.94
N ALA A 23 11.24 -7.49 4.86
CA ALA A 23 9.77 -7.56 4.81
C ALA A 23 9.17 -8.70 5.65
N SER A 24 10.00 -9.65 6.11
CA SER A 24 9.56 -10.76 6.93
C SER A 24 10.55 -11.13 8.03
N ILE A 25 10.03 -11.66 9.14
CA ILE A 25 10.83 -12.25 10.23
C ILE A 25 10.58 -13.75 10.23
N ARG A 26 11.65 -14.52 10.08
CA ARG A 26 11.63 -15.97 10.20
C ARG A 26 12.04 -16.36 11.62
N ARG A 27 11.16 -17.06 12.35
CA ARG A 27 11.44 -17.56 13.70
C ARG A 27 11.45 -19.08 13.73
N ARG A 28 12.56 -19.67 14.16
CA ARG A 28 12.64 -21.09 14.51
C ARG A 28 12.08 -21.25 15.92
N ARG A 29 11.09 -22.13 16.09
CA ARG A 29 10.44 -22.43 17.36
C ARG A 29 10.66 -23.88 17.77
N GLN A 30 10.65 -24.14 19.07
CA GLN A 30 10.67 -25.47 19.66
C GLN A 30 9.53 -25.60 20.68
N CYS A 31 8.80 -26.70 20.60
CA CYS A 31 7.83 -27.08 21.63
C CYS A 31 8.56 -27.58 22.89
N PRO A 32 8.31 -27.04 24.08
CA PRO A 32 8.93 -27.50 25.32
C PRO A 32 8.40 -28.87 25.76
N LEU A 33 7.18 -29.25 25.37
CA LEU A 33 6.54 -30.50 25.78
C LEU A 33 7.01 -31.72 24.96
N CYS A 34 7.00 -31.62 23.63
CA CYS A 34 7.36 -32.74 22.75
C CYS A 34 8.72 -32.57 22.03
N GLY A 35 9.39 -31.42 22.22
CA GLY A 35 10.68 -31.13 21.60
C GLY A 35 10.63 -30.79 20.11
N TYR A 36 9.47 -30.86 19.46
CA TYR A 36 9.31 -30.64 18.02
C TYR A 36 9.72 -29.23 17.60
N ARG A 37 10.50 -29.14 16.51
CA ARG A 37 11.05 -27.88 15.99
C ARG A 37 10.39 -27.50 14.67
N PHE A 38 9.91 -26.27 14.58
CA PHE A 38 9.26 -25.75 13.37
C PHE A 38 9.66 -24.29 13.11
N THR A 39 9.24 -23.75 11.98
CA THR A 39 9.53 -22.36 11.59
C THR A 39 8.24 -21.61 11.38
N THR A 40 8.10 -20.43 11.97
CA THR A 40 7.05 -19.47 11.64
C THR A 40 7.64 -18.32 10.82
N ARG A 41 6.84 -17.76 9.92
CA ARG A 41 7.16 -16.54 9.19
C ARG A 41 6.14 -15.48 9.61
N GLU A 42 6.63 -14.35 10.09
CA GLU A 42 5.85 -13.15 10.34
C GLU A 42 6.12 -12.20 9.17
N ARG A 43 5.06 -11.70 8.54
CA ARG A 43 5.14 -10.72 7.46
C ARG A 43 4.36 -9.49 7.87
N LEU A 44 4.81 -8.32 7.46
CA LEU A 44 3.97 -7.13 7.53
C LEU A 44 2.77 -7.36 6.61
N GLU A 45 1.58 -7.31 7.19
CA GLU A 45 0.35 -7.35 6.41
C GLU A 45 0.08 -5.93 5.91
N GLU A 46 0.46 -5.65 4.66
CA GLU A 46 0.10 -4.40 4.01
C GLU A 46 -1.40 -4.41 3.75
N ILE A 47 -2.14 -3.60 4.51
CA ILE A 47 -3.56 -3.39 4.26
C ILE A 47 -3.68 -2.68 2.91
N PRO A 48 -4.28 -3.32 1.89
CA PRO A 48 -4.39 -2.70 0.58
C PRO A 48 -5.28 -1.47 0.68
N LEU A 49 -4.86 -0.37 0.05
CA LEU A 49 -5.69 0.83 -0.07
C LEU A 49 -6.83 0.53 -1.04
N MET A 50 -8.06 0.60 -0.57
CA MET A 50 -9.27 0.31 -1.34
C MET A 50 -9.98 1.60 -1.74
N VAL A 51 -10.40 1.67 -3.00
CA VAL A 51 -11.15 2.80 -3.56
C VAL A 51 -12.58 2.39 -3.85
N THR A 52 -13.52 3.04 -3.18
CA THR A 52 -14.95 2.93 -3.46
C THR A 52 -15.32 3.91 -4.57
N LYS A 53 -15.73 3.38 -5.72
CA LYS A 53 -16.19 4.16 -6.88
C LYS A 53 -17.60 4.72 -6.62
N ARG A 54 -18.00 5.77 -7.37
CA ARG A 54 -19.39 6.30 -7.33
C ARG A 54 -20.46 5.25 -7.60
N SER A 55 -20.14 4.22 -8.39
CA SER A 55 -21.02 3.06 -8.65
C SER A 55 -21.18 2.12 -7.45
N GLY A 56 -20.49 2.37 -6.33
CA GLY A 56 -20.46 1.51 -5.15
C GLY A 56 -19.46 0.35 -5.24
N SER A 57 -18.81 0.14 -6.40
CA SER A 57 -17.81 -0.91 -6.55
C SER A 57 -16.53 -0.57 -5.79
N ARG A 58 -15.98 -1.56 -5.07
CA ARG A 58 -14.71 -1.46 -4.34
C ARG A 58 -13.62 -2.12 -5.17
N VAL A 59 -12.58 -1.35 -5.47
CA VAL A 59 -11.42 -1.82 -6.23
C VAL A 59 -10.14 -1.39 -5.53
N PRO A 60 -9.03 -2.15 -5.64
CA PRO A 60 -7.75 -1.68 -5.15
C PRO A 60 -7.35 -0.35 -5.79
N PHE A 61 -6.72 0.52 -5.00
CA PHE A 61 -6.06 1.71 -5.51
C PHE A 61 -5.02 1.30 -6.56
N SER A 62 -4.91 2.09 -7.62
CA SER A 62 -4.00 1.82 -8.72
C SER A 62 -3.27 3.10 -9.07
N ARG A 63 -2.00 3.15 -8.68
CA ARG A 63 -1.06 4.22 -9.01
C ARG A 63 -0.99 4.48 -10.52
N ALA A 64 -0.98 3.41 -11.32
CA ALA A 64 -1.00 3.50 -12.78
C ALA A 64 -2.21 4.29 -13.33
N LYS A 65 -3.39 4.18 -12.68
CA LYS A 65 -4.58 4.96 -13.09
C LYS A 65 -4.42 6.45 -12.78
N VAL A 66 -3.77 6.79 -11.67
CA VAL A 66 -3.47 8.19 -11.32
C VAL A 66 -2.51 8.77 -12.34
N ILE A 67 -1.40 8.08 -12.62
CA ILE A 67 -0.40 8.50 -13.62
C ILE A 67 -1.02 8.68 -14.99
N ALA A 68 -1.86 7.75 -15.44
CA ALA A 68 -2.54 7.86 -16.73
C ALA A 68 -3.48 9.07 -16.80
N GLY A 69 -4.26 9.32 -15.73
CA GLY A 69 -5.15 10.48 -15.66
C GLY A 69 -4.39 11.81 -15.63
N VAL A 70 -3.32 11.89 -14.84
CA VAL A 70 -2.48 13.08 -14.73
C VAL A 70 -1.72 13.35 -16.04
N SER A 71 -1.12 12.31 -16.63
CA SER A 71 -0.45 12.40 -17.94
C SER A 71 -1.36 12.91 -19.05
N ALA A 72 -2.65 12.51 -19.02
CA ALA A 72 -3.63 13.02 -19.97
C ALA A 72 -3.90 14.52 -19.77
N ALA A 73 -4.00 14.98 -18.52
CA ALA A 73 -4.21 16.39 -18.19
C ALA A 73 -2.99 17.28 -18.50
N THR A 74 -1.78 16.78 -18.28
CA THR A 74 -0.52 17.49 -18.53
C THR A 74 -0.03 17.40 -19.99
N LYS A 75 -0.81 16.79 -20.90
CA LYS A 75 -0.42 16.66 -22.31
C LYS A 75 -0.12 18.02 -22.96
N GLY A 76 1.10 18.17 -23.50
CA GLY A 76 1.58 19.40 -24.11
C GLY A 76 1.99 20.49 -23.11
N ARG A 77 2.11 20.16 -21.81
CA ARG A 77 2.67 21.02 -20.77
C ARG A 77 4.12 20.63 -20.48
N PRO A 78 4.95 21.55 -19.96
CA PRO A 78 6.33 21.26 -19.57
C PRO A 78 6.39 20.55 -18.21
N VAL A 79 5.74 19.39 -18.08
CA VAL A 79 5.74 18.57 -16.86
C VAL A 79 6.49 17.28 -17.15
N GLU A 80 7.58 17.04 -16.42
CA GLU A 80 8.38 15.83 -16.58
C GLU A 80 7.66 14.59 -16.04
N ALA A 81 7.91 13.43 -16.64
CA ALA A 81 7.35 12.16 -16.18
C ALA A 81 7.70 11.87 -14.72
N ALA A 82 8.92 12.20 -14.28
CA ALA A 82 9.35 12.03 -12.89
C ALA A 82 8.48 12.82 -11.89
N VAL A 83 8.00 14.01 -12.29
CA VAL A 83 7.09 14.82 -11.46
C VAL A 83 5.72 14.15 -11.34
N ILE A 84 5.23 13.54 -12.41
CA ILE A 84 3.95 12.80 -12.41
C ILE A 84 4.03 11.56 -11.53
N GLU A 85 5.13 10.83 -11.61
CA GLU A 85 5.41 9.68 -10.75
C GLU A 85 5.45 10.09 -9.27
N ALA A 86 6.20 11.15 -8.94
CA ALA A 86 6.28 11.67 -7.57
C ALA A 86 4.93 12.21 -7.06
N LEU A 87 4.10 12.81 -7.93
CA LEU A 87 2.74 13.20 -7.57
C LEU A 87 1.90 11.96 -7.23
N ALA A 88 2.00 10.89 -8.01
CA ALA A 88 1.23 9.68 -7.75
C ALA A 88 1.59 9.04 -6.40
N ASP A 89 2.87 9.09 -6.02
CA ASP A 89 3.34 8.64 -4.70
C ASP A 89 2.74 9.48 -3.56
N ARG A 90 2.78 10.82 -3.69
CA ARG A 90 2.18 11.74 -2.70
C ARG A 90 0.68 11.54 -2.57
N VAL A 91 -0.01 11.31 -3.69
CA VAL A 91 -1.45 11.01 -3.68
C VAL A 91 -1.73 9.74 -2.91
N GLU A 92 -0.95 8.68 -3.12
CA GLU A 92 -1.11 7.44 -2.37
C GLU A 92 -0.87 7.65 -0.86
N GLU A 93 0.20 8.36 -0.50
CA GLU A 93 0.53 8.66 0.90
C GLU A 93 -0.59 9.49 1.58
N ASN A 94 -1.08 10.54 0.92
CA ASN A 94 -2.19 11.35 1.42
C ASN A 94 -3.47 10.52 1.62
N LEU A 95 -3.76 9.59 0.70
CA LEU A 95 -4.93 8.71 0.84
C LEU A 95 -4.77 7.73 2.01
N ARG A 96 -3.55 7.23 2.26
CA ARG A 96 -3.27 6.33 3.38
C ARG A 96 -3.45 7.01 4.74
N VAL A 97 -3.22 8.33 4.83
CA VAL A 97 -3.50 9.11 6.06
C VAL A 97 -5.00 9.15 6.38
N ILE A 98 -5.86 9.16 5.35
CA ILE A 98 -7.33 9.11 5.53
C ILE A 98 -7.76 7.73 6.04
N GLY A 99 -7.12 6.68 5.54
CA GLY A 99 -7.35 5.30 5.96
C GLY A 99 -7.26 4.30 4.81
N SER A 100 -7.64 3.04 5.08
CA SER A 100 -7.59 1.95 4.09
C SER A 100 -8.78 1.91 3.12
N ASP A 101 -9.85 2.67 3.41
CA ASP A 101 -11.03 2.79 2.54
C ASP A 101 -11.27 4.25 2.16
N VAL A 102 -11.02 4.58 0.90
CA VAL A 102 -11.19 5.93 0.37
C VAL A 102 -12.20 5.93 -0.77
N THR A 103 -12.80 7.08 -1.05
CA THR A 103 -13.71 7.22 -2.18
C THR A 103 -12.96 7.66 -3.43
N SER A 104 -13.53 7.44 -4.61
CA SER A 104 -12.99 8.01 -5.85
C SER A 104 -12.90 9.54 -5.82
N THR A 105 -13.74 10.19 -5.01
CA THR A 105 -13.71 11.64 -4.80
C THR A 105 -12.48 12.06 -4.01
N HIS A 106 -12.11 11.31 -2.96
CA HIS A 106 -10.86 11.55 -2.21
C HIS A 106 -9.64 11.45 -3.13
N VAL A 107 -9.60 10.45 -4.02
CA VAL A 107 -8.52 10.31 -5.00
C VAL A 107 -8.44 11.54 -5.92
N GLY A 108 -9.58 11.99 -6.46
CA GLY A 108 -9.63 13.17 -7.32
C GLY A 108 -9.17 14.43 -6.60
N HIS A 109 -9.61 14.64 -5.36
CA HIS A 109 -9.22 15.80 -4.55
C HIS A 109 -7.71 15.80 -4.24
N ALA A 110 -7.16 14.65 -3.84
CA ALA A 110 -5.72 14.51 -3.59
C ALA A 110 -4.89 14.80 -4.85
N VAL A 111 -5.34 14.36 -6.03
CA VAL A 111 -4.66 14.69 -7.29
C VAL A 111 -4.75 16.18 -7.61
N LEU A 112 -5.92 16.80 -7.44
CA LEU A 112 -6.14 18.22 -7.70
C LEU A 112 -5.29 19.11 -6.78
N GLU A 113 -5.17 18.76 -5.51
CA GLU A 113 -4.32 19.48 -4.56
C GLU A 113 -2.86 19.50 -5.01
N GLN A 114 -2.32 18.36 -5.45
CA GLN A 114 -0.95 18.30 -5.97
C GLN A 114 -0.80 18.99 -7.33
N LEU A 115 -1.78 18.86 -8.24
CA LEU A 115 -1.73 19.47 -9.56
C LEU A 115 -1.77 21.00 -9.51
N ARG A 116 -2.45 21.59 -8.52
CA ARG A 116 -2.56 23.03 -8.35
C ARG A 116 -1.19 23.70 -8.22
N ASP A 117 -0.26 23.05 -7.52
CA ASP A 117 1.09 23.58 -7.29
C ASP A 117 2.05 23.31 -8.46
N ILE A 118 1.72 22.33 -9.32
CA ILE A 118 2.56 21.95 -10.46
C ILE A 118 2.20 22.75 -11.71
N ASP A 119 0.92 22.78 -12.08
CA ASP A 119 0.47 23.36 -13.34
C ASP A 119 -1.03 23.70 -13.31
N GLU A 120 -1.35 25.00 -13.31
CA GLU A 120 -2.72 25.50 -13.26
C GLU A 120 -3.59 25.04 -14.45
N VAL A 121 -3.01 24.91 -15.64
CA VAL A 121 -3.76 24.47 -16.84
C VAL A 121 -4.10 22.99 -16.75
N ALA A 122 -3.15 22.15 -16.31
CA ALA A 122 -3.39 20.73 -16.07
C ALA A 122 -4.40 20.53 -14.95
N TYR A 123 -4.34 21.33 -13.88
CA TYR A 123 -5.35 21.36 -12.82
C TYR A 123 -6.76 21.61 -13.38
N LEU A 124 -6.94 22.66 -14.19
CA LEU A 124 -8.24 22.98 -14.79
C LEU A 124 -8.74 21.87 -15.72
N ARG A 125 -7.85 21.24 -16.49
CA ARG A 125 -8.19 20.11 -17.37
C ARG A 125 -8.62 18.86 -16.60
N PHE A 126 -7.98 18.60 -15.46
CA PHE A 126 -8.29 17.43 -14.63
C PHE A 126 -9.57 17.62 -13.81
N ALA A 127 -9.91 18.88 -13.45
CA ALA A 127 -11.13 19.22 -12.75
C ALA A 127 -12.39 19.20 -13.64
N SER A 128 -12.20 19.25 -14.96
CA SER A 128 -13.25 19.15 -15.99
C SER A 128 -13.74 17.73 -16.21
#